data_AF-A0A8T7E2C8-F1
#
_entry.id   AF-A0A8T7E2C8-F1
#
_cell.length_a   1.000
_cell.length_b   1.000
_cell.length_c   1.000
_cell.angle_alpha   90.00
_cell.angle_beta   90.00
_cell.angle_gamma   90.00
#
_symmetry.space_group_name_H-M   'P 1'
#
loop_
_entity.id
_entity.type
_entity.pdbx_description
1 polymer ?
#
loop_
_entity_poly.entity_id
_entity_poly.type
_entity_poly.pdbx_seq_one_letter_code
_entity_poly.pdbx_strand_id
1 'polypeptide(L)' 'MKPTKIKRVDESEESVGCDGGGGALGHPLVYLRFDGEPQADCYYCSRRFAKPAYFERHEKAGGEAEA' A
#
# COMPACT_ATOMS: atom_id res chain seq x y z
N MET A 1 13.20 6.35 7.28
CA MET A 1 12.00 5.73 7.89
C MET A 1 11.56 4.57 7.00
N LYS A 2 11.86 3.32 7.35
CA LYS A 2 11.48 2.14 6.55
C LYS A 2 9.95 1.99 6.59
N PRO A 3 9.23 1.87 5.46
CA PRO A 3 7.79 1.67 5.49
C PRO A 3 7.50 0.20 5.85
N THR A 4 7.42 -0.09 7.15
CA THR A 4 7.47 -1.47 7.67
C THR A 4 6.28 -2.35 7.29
N LYS A 5 5.17 -1.82 6.76
CA LYS A 5 3.99 -2.62 6.37
C LYS A 5 3.24 -2.06 5.16
N ILE A 6 3.76 -2.30 3.96
CA ILE A 6 3.06 -2.05 2.68
C ILE A 6 2.49 -3.36 2.14
N LYS A 7 1.23 -3.35 1.71
CA LYS A 7 0.58 -4.47 1.02
C LYS A 7 0.82 -4.39 -0.48
N ARG A 8 1.30 -5.48 -1.08
CA ARG A 8 1.45 -5.59 -2.54
C ARG A 8 0.10 -5.82 -3.21
N VAL A 9 -0.14 -5.09 -4.29
CA VAL A 9 -1.29 -5.24 -5.17
C VAL A 9 -0.76 -5.48 -6.58
N ASP A 10 -1.50 -6.27 -7.36
CA ASP A 10 -1.14 -6.59 -8.74
C ASP A 10 -1.16 -5.32 -9.62
N GLU A 11 -0.37 -5.32 -10.70
CA GLU A 11 -0.31 -4.18 -11.62
C GLU A 11 -1.62 -3.99 -12.39
N SER A 12 -2.33 -5.09 -12.67
CA SER A 12 -3.59 -5.09 -13.43
C SER A 12 -4.77 -4.52 -12.64
N GLU A 13 -4.66 -4.42 -11.31
CA GLU A 13 -5.76 -3.97 -10.46
C GLU A 13 -5.87 -2.44 -10.44
N GLU A 14 -7.02 -1.90 -10.81
CA GLU A 14 -7.27 -0.45 -10.75
C GLU A 14 -7.67 0.04 -9.34
N SER A 15 -8.10 -0.87 -8.49
CA SER A 15 -8.55 -0.59 -7.12
C SER A 15 -8.30 -1.75 -6.19
N VAL A 16 -8.18 -1.48 -4.89
CA VAL A 16 -7.99 -2.49 -3.85
C VAL A 16 -9.04 -2.36 -2.76
N GLY A 17 -9.64 -3.50 -2.38
CA GLY A 17 -10.54 -3.58 -1.23
C GLY A 17 -9.75 -3.57 0.08
N CYS A 18 -10.13 -2.71 1.01
CA CYS A 18 -9.61 -2.71 2.37
C CYS A 18 -10.77 -2.79 3.37
N ASP A 19 -10.70 -3.78 4.25
CA ASP A 19 -11.62 -4.00 5.38
C ASP A 19 -10.91 -3.86 6.75
N GLY A 20 -9.65 -3.41 6.75
CA GLY A 20 -8.85 -3.27 7.97
C GLY A 20 -8.32 -4.58 8.56
N GLY A 21 -8.53 -5.74 7.92
CA GLY A 21 -8.03 -7.04 8.37
C GLY A 21 -9.07 -7.98 8.97
N GLY A 22 -10.35 -7.76 8.67
CA GLY A 22 -11.46 -8.69 8.88
C GLY A 22 -11.75 -8.94 10.35
N GLY A 23 -12.66 -8.16 10.94
CA GLY A 23 -13.10 -8.38 12.31
C GLY A 23 -13.57 -7.10 13.00
N ALA A 24 -13.76 -7.17 14.32
CA ALA A 24 -14.29 -6.06 15.12
C ALA A 24 -13.41 -4.80 15.16
N LEU A 25 -12.11 -4.95 14.88
CA LEU A 25 -11.14 -3.84 14.80
C LEU A 25 -10.87 -3.35 13.37
N GLY A 26 -11.58 -3.93 12.39
CA GLY A 26 -11.52 -3.48 11.01
C GLY A 26 -12.39 -2.26 10.75
N HIS A 27 -12.59 -1.95 9.47
CA HIS A 27 -13.55 -0.94 9.01
C HIS A 27 -14.42 -1.54 7.91
N PRO A 28 -15.55 -0.91 7.56
CA PRO A 28 -16.34 -1.34 6.41
C PRO A 28 -15.46 -1.51 5.17
N LEU A 29 -15.80 -2.50 4.33
CA LEU A 29 -15.09 -2.72 3.07
C LEU A 29 -15.18 -1.46 2.21
N VAL A 30 -14.03 -0.85 1.95
CA VAL A 30 -13.90 0.30 1.05
C VAL A 30 -12.93 -0.04 -0.07
N TYR A 31 -13.22 0.50 -1.24
CA TYR A 31 -12.36 0.36 -2.42
C TYR A 31 -11.51 1.61 -2.59
N LEU A 32 -10.19 1.43 -2.55
CA LEU A 32 -9.21 2.48 -2.79
C LEU A 32 -8.79 2.40 -4.25
N ARG A 33 -9.00 3.48 -5.00
CA ARG A 33 -8.55 3.60 -6.40
C ARG A 33 -7.10 4.08 -6.40
N PHE A 34 -6.31 3.54 -7.32
CA PHE A 34 -4.93 3.98 -7.51
C PHE A 34 -4.83 5.29 -8.32
N ASP A 35 -5.83 5.62 -9.13
CA ASP A 35 -5.91 6.87 -9.91
C ASP A 35 -4.65 7.23 -10.71
N GLY A 36 -3.97 6.22 -11.26
CA GLY A 36 -2.70 6.38 -11.98
C GLY A 36 -1.45 6.43 -11.10
N GLU A 37 -1.59 6.47 -9.78
CA GLU A 37 -0.48 6.36 -8.83
C GLU A 37 -0.11 4.90 -8.56
N PRO A 38 1.16 4.59 -8.27
CA PRO A 38 1.59 3.23 -7.95
C PRO A 38 1.28 2.83 -6.49
N GLN A 39 0.62 3.70 -5.72
CA GLN A 39 0.27 3.48 -4.31
C GLN A 39 -1.06 4.12 -3.95
N ALA A 40 -1.73 3.57 -2.94
CA ALA A 40 -2.93 4.12 -2.33
C ALA A 40 -2.91 3.86 -0.82
N ASP A 41 -3.36 4.84 -0.04
CA ASP A 41 -3.43 4.75 1.43
C ASP A 41 -4.88 4.63 1.89
N CYS A 42 -5.15 3.70 2.80
CA CYS A 42 -6.46 3.59 3.40
C CYS A 42 -6.68 4.71 4.43
N TYR A 43 -7.74 5.51 4.24
CA TYR A 43 -8.11 6.60 5.15
C TYR A 43 -8.50 6.15 6.57
N TYR A 44 -8.83 4.87 6.77
CA TYR A 44 -9.27 4.34 8.06
C TYR A 44 -8.13 3.73 8.88
N CYS A 45 -7.37 2.82 8.28
CA CYS A 45 -6.33 2.07 8.98
C CYS A 45 -4.90 2.51 8.61
N SER A 46 -4.76 3.54 7.77
CA SER A 46 -3.49 4.08 7.28
C SER A 46 -2.57 3.01 6.68
N ARG A 47 -3.14 1.91 6.19
CA ARG A 47 -2.42 0.87 5.48
C ARG A 47 -2.14 1.34 4.07
N ARG A 48 -0.88 1.21 3.66
CA ARG A 48 -0.46 1.48 2.29
C ARG A 48 -0.57 0.24 1.44
N PHE A 49 -1.18 0.40 0.28
CA PHE A 49 -1.25 -0.56 -0.79
C PHE A 49 -0.40 -0.05 -1.93
N ALA A 50 0.43 -0.90 -2.53
CA ALA A 50 1.35 -0.47 -3.56
C ALA A 50 1.53 -1.53 -4.64
N LYS A 51 1.62 -1.07 -5.88
CA LYS A 51 1.92 -1.86 -7.08
C LYS A 51 3.42 -2.14 -7.19
N PRO A 52 3.87 -3.09 -8.03
CA PRO A 52 5.28 -3.38 -8.25
C PRO A 52 6.13 -2.13 -8.54
N ALA A 53 5.61 -1.23 -9.39
CA ALA A 53 6.22 0.05 -9.75
C ALA A 53 6.59 0.96 -8.56
N TYR A 54 5.87 0.86 -7.44
CA TYR A 54 6.22 1.59 -6.21
C TYR A 54 7.51 1.05 -5.60
N PHE A 55 7.68 -0.26 -5.53
CA PHE A 55 8.85 -0.87 -4.89
C PHE A 55 10.13 -0.59 -5.68
N GLU A 56 10.07 -0.64 -7.01
CA GLU A 56 11.21 -0.33 -7.88
C GLU A 56 11.75 1.09 -7.66
N ARG A 57 10.85 2.06 -7.44
CA ARG A 57 11.21 3.46 -7.18
C ARG A 57 11.75 3.68 -5.77
N HIS A 58 11.19 2.97 -4.79
CA HIS A 58 11.56 3.13 -3.39
C HIS A 58 12.80 2.30 -2.99
N GLU A 59 13.16 1.27 -3.75
CA GLU A 59 14.39 0.49 -3.57
C GLU A 59 15.63 1.30 -4.01
N LYS A 60 15.52 2.09 -5.10
CA LYS A 60 16.61 2.97 -5.56
C LYS A 60 16.87 4.20 -4.67
N ALA A 61 15.92 4.59 -3.83
CA ALA A 61 16.07 5.70 -2.89
C ALA A 61 16.56 5.27 -1.49
N GLY A 62 16.73 3.97 -1.25
CA GLY A 62 17.08 3.39 0.05
C GLY A 62 18.52 2.88 0.16
N GLY A 63 19.40 3.26 -0.75
CA GLY A 63 20.81 2.84 -0.77
C GLY A 63 21.71 3.64 0.18
N GLU A 64 21.38 3.73 1.47
CA GLU A 64 22.36 4.11 2.50
C GLU A 64 22.21 3.21 3.73
N ALA A 65 23.35 2.62 4.06
CA ALA A 65 23.62 1.51 4.95
C ALA A 65 23.03 1.63 6.35
N GLU A 66 22.52 0.51 6.86
CA GLU A 66 22.64 0.24 8.29
C GLU A 66 24.09 -0.22 8.54
N ALA A 67 24.87 0.66 9.16
CA ALA A 67 26.15 0.37 9.81
C ALA A 67 25.94 0.43 11.33
#